data_AF-S7Q7V6-F1
#
_entry.id   AF-S7Q7V6-F1
#
_cell.length_a   1.000
_cell.length_b   1.000
_cell.length_c   1.000
_cell.angle_alpha   90.00
_cell.angle_beta   90.00
_cell.angle_gamma   90.00
#
_symmetry.space_group_name_H-M   'P 1'
#
loop_
_entity.id
_entity.type
_entity.pdbx_description
1 polymer ?
#
loop_
_entity_poly.entity_id
_entity_poly.type
_entity_poly.pdbx_seq_one_letter_code
_entity_poly.pdbx_strand_id
1 'polypeptide(L)' 'GEVTGKRNAKMEYIKYWKKVVERYHVVIVSWPSGLRFGNLSSAVTRQTDLRRLLAHWEEGKTHWKTISPAELKRLNAER' A
#
# COMPACT_ATOMS: atom_id res chain seq x y z
N GLY A 1 -10.42 -6.41 -6.37
CA GLY A 1 -10.96 -7.08 -7.56
C GLY A 1 -9.83 -7.47 -8.49
N GLU A 2 -9.02 -6.54 -8.97
CA GLU A 2 -8.11 -6.82 -10.10
C GLU A 2 -6.63 -7.00 -9.75
N VAL A 3 -6.09 -6.40 -8.68
CA VAL A 3 -4.63 -6.43 -8.44
C VAL A 3 -4.15 -7.74 -7.79
N THR A 4 -4.91 -8.30 -6.85
CA THR A 4 -4.52 -9.54 -6.14
C THR A 4 -5.17 -10.81 -6.71
N GLY A 5 -6.15 -10.66 -7.62
CA GLY A 5 -7.02 -11.76 -8.08
C GLY A 5 -7.87 -12.43 -6.99
N LYS A 6 -7.79 -11.98 -5.72
CA LYS A 6 -8.46 -12.61 -4.58
C LYS A 6 -9.62 -11.75 -4.09
N ARG A 7 -10.84 -12.27 -4.27
CA ARG A 7 -12.09 -11.60 -3.88
C ARG A 7 -12.19 -11.29 -2.38
N ASN A 8 -11.46 -12.04 -1.54
CA ASN A 8 -11.45 -11.90 -0.08
C ASN A 8 -10.15 -11.30 0.47
N ALA A 9 -9.37 -10.61 -0.36
CA ALA A 9 -8.20 -9.88 0.13
C ALA A 9 -8.64 -8.79 1.12
N LYS A 10 -8.11 -8.85 2.34
CA LYS A 10 -8.36 -7.83 3.38
C LYS A 10 -7.11 -6.98 3.54
N MET A 11 -7.31 -5.67 3.64
CA MET A 11 -6.24 -4.75 3.96
C MET A 11 -5.84 -4.93 5.43
N GLU A 12 -4.54 -4.99 5.68
CA GLU A 12 -3.96 -5.06 7.01
C GLU A 12 -2.81 -4.07 7.06
N TYR A 13 -2.92 -3.06 7.91
CA TYR A 13 -1.94 -1.98 7.97
C TYR A 13 -0.84 -2.27 9.00
N ILE A 14 -1.16 -2.97 10.10
CA ILE A 14 -0.21 -3.21 11.19
C ILE A 14 0.82 -4.26 10.78
N LYS A 15 0.34 -5.36 10.19
CA LYS A 15 1.17 -6.46 9.66
C LYS A 15 1.25 -6.40 8.14
N TYR A 16 1.25 -5.20 7.57
CA TYR A 16 1.16 -4.95 6.14
C TYR A 16 2.10 -5.80 5.32
N TRP A 17 3.37 -5.83 5.68
CA TRP A 17 4.35 -6.61 4.94
C TRP A 17 4.01 -8.10 4.87
N LYS A 18 3.80 -8.73 6.03
CA LYS A 18 3.53 -10.17 6.11
C LYS A 18 2.16 -10.57 5.56
N LYS A 19 1.13 -9.75 5.81
CA LYS A 19 -0.27 -10.08 5.52
C LYS A 19 -0.74 -9.58 4.16
N VAL A 20 -0.05 -8.59 3.58
CA VAL A 20 -0.37 -8.02 2.27
C VAL A 20 0.76 -8.28 1.28
N VAL A 21 1.98 -7.79 1.56
CA VAL A 21 3.10 -7.85 0.60
C VAL A 21 3.53 -9.28 0.31
N GLU A 22 3.90 -10.06 1.34
CA GLU A 22 4.31 -11.46 1.17
C GLU A 22 3.14 -12.36 0.74
N ARG A 23 1.95 -12.13 1.30
CA ARG A 23 0.80 -13.02 1.08
C ARG A 23 0.19 -12.87 -0.30
N TYR A 24 0.14 -11.65 -0.81
CA TYR A 24 -0.54 -11.31 -2.05
C TYR A 24 0.41 -10.84 -3.15
N HIS A 25 1.71 -10.70 -2.85
CA HIS A 25 2.71 -10.23 -3.80
C HIS A 25 2.34 -8.87 -4.41
N VAL A 26 1.81 -7.97 -3.58
CA VAL A 26 1.44 -6.61 -3.96
C VAL A 26 1.97 -5.61 -2.95
N VAL A 27 2.46 -4.47 -3.45
CA VAL A 27 2.97 -3.39 -2.61
C VAL A 27 2.39 -2.06 -3.08
N ILE A 28 2.22 -1.12 -2.15
CA ILE A 28 1.88 0.26 -2.47
C ILE A 28 3.17 0.99 -2.80
N VAL A 29 3.19 1.61 -3.98
CA VAL A 29 4.33 2.41 -4.44
C VAL A 29 3.99 3.89 -4.28
N SER A 30 5.01 4.70 -3.99
CA SER A 30 4.92 6.17 -3.96
C SER A 30 3.88 6.75 -2.99
N TRP A 31 3.74 6.12 -1.81
CA TRP A 31 2.92 6.69 -0.74
C TRP A 31 3.38 8.12 -0.40
N PRO A 32 2.45 9.09 -0.20
CA PRO A 32 2.83 10.48 -0.04
C PRO A 32 3.77 10.71 1.13
N SER A 33 4.88 11.42 0.88
CA SER A 33 5.80 11.84 1.94
C SER A 33 5.10 12.79 2.92
N GLY A 34 5.34 12.56 4.21
CA GLY A 34 4.70 13.30 5.30
C GLY A 34 3.40 12.68 5.83
N LEU A 35 2.83 11.68 5.15
CA LEU A 35 1.70 10.90 5.68
C LEU A 35 2.18 9.58 6.26
N ARG A 36 1.78 9.29 7.51
CA ARG A 36 2.04 7.99 8.12
C ARG A 36 1.27 6.91 7.36
N PHE A 37 1.95 5.83 7.02
CA PHE A 37 1.30 4.66 6.46
C PHE A 37 0.48 3.97 7.56
N GLY A 38 -0.82 3.79 7.34
CA GLY A 38 -1.72 3.24 8.35
C GLY A 38 -3.18 3.26 7.92
N ASN A 39 -4.05 2.80 8.80
CA ASN A 39 -5.49 2.93 8.58
C ASN A 39 -5.83 4.42 8.50
N LEU A 40 -6.53 4.84 7.44
CA LEU A 40 -6.83 6.25 7.19
C LEU A 40 -7.60 6.90 8.34
N SER A 41 -8.47 6.15 9.03
CA SER A 41 -9.22 6.70 10.17
C SER A 41 -8.33 7.10 11.35
N SER A 42 -7.13 6.55 11.46
CA SER A 42 -6.17 6.87 12.52
C SER A 42 -4.93 7.63 12.03
N ALA A 43 -4.51 7.40 10.79
CA ALA A 43 -3.32 7.99 10.20
C ALA A 43 -3.56 9.37 9.59
N VAL A 44 -4.79 9.68 9.19
CA VAL A 44 -5.16 10.93 8.54
C VAL A 44 -6.16 11.68 9.41
N THR A 45 -5.67 12.65 10.18
CA THR A 45 -6.50 13.45 11.10
C THR A 45 -6.96 14.77 10.47
N ARG A 46 -6.33 15.20 9.37
CA ARG A 46 -6.64 16.45 8.67
C ARG A 46 -7.29 16.17 7.33
N GLN A 47 -8.33 16.94 6.99
CA GLN A 47 -9.02 16.79 5.71
C GLN A 47 -8.10 17.10 4.51
N THR A 48 -7.15 18.03 4.67
CA THR A 48 -6.17 18.37 3.63
C THR A 48 -5.28 17.19 3.26
N ASP A 49 -4.88 16.41 4.27
CA ASP A 49 -4.04 15.22 4.09
C ASP A 49 -4.81 14.11 3.38
N LEU A 50 -6.11 13.97 3.69
CA LEU A 50 -6.99 13.03 3.00
C LEU A 50 -7.15 13.39 1.53
N ARG A 51 -7.41 14.67 1.22
CA ARG A 51 -7.54 15.14 -0.17
C ARG A 51 -6.24 14.95 -0.95
N ARG A 52 -5.09 15.22 -0.32
CA ARG A 52 -3.78 14.99 -0.95
C ARG A 52 -3.55 13.51 -1.24
N LEU A 53 -3.85 12.64 -0.29
CA LEU A 53 -3.73 11.20 -0.50
C LEU A 53 -4.64 10.75 -1.65
N LEU A 54 -5.90 11.20 -1.67
CA LEU A 54 -6.85 10.89 -2.73
C LEU A 54 -6.34 11.35 -4.10
N ALA A 55 -5.88 12.61 -4.21
CA ALA A 55 -5.32 13.13 -5.46
C ALA A 55 -4.14 12.29 -5.95
N HIS A 56 -3.25 11.84 -5.05
CA HIS A 56 -2.16 10.94 -5.43
C HIS A 56 -2.65 9.60 -5.98
N TRP A 57 -3.75 9.04 -5.46
CA TRP A 57 -4.33 7.81 -5.99
C TRP A 57 -4.99 8.03 -7.35
N GLU A 58 -5.75 9.12 -7.49
CA GLU A 58 -6.46 9.46 -8.73
C GLU A 58 -5.48 9.81 -9.87
N GLU A 59 -4.39 10.50 -9.56
CA GLU A 59 -3.32 10.82 -10.51
C GLU A 59 -2.41 9.61 -10.81
N GLY A 60 -2.65 8.47 -10.16
CA GLY A 60 -1.83 7.25 -10.32
C GLY A 60 -0.43 7.35 -9.72
N LYS A 61 -0.11 8.44 -8.99
CA LYS A 61 1.15 8.59 -8.26
C LYS A 61 1.30 7.49 -7.23
N THR A 62 0.32 7.37 -6.34
CA THR A 62 0.21 6.23 -5.41
C THR A 62 -0.60 5.15 -6.10
N HIS A 63 -0.03 3.97 -6.24
CA HIS A 63 -0.72 2.84 -6.86
C HIS A 63 -0.27 1.51 -6.27
N TRP A 64 -1.08 0.49 -6.50
CA TRP A 64 -0.70 -0.89 -6.19
C TRP A 64 0.15 -1.45 -7.32
N LYS A 65 1.29 -2.05 -6.97
CA LYS A 65 2.18 -2.76 -7.87
C LYS A 65 2.26 -4.22 -7.47
N THR A 66 1.99 -5.11 -8.42
CA THR A 66 2.27 -6.55 -8.27
C THR A 66 3.77 -6.76 -8.38
N ILE A 67 4.34 -7.54 -7.46
CA ILE A 67 5.78 -7.82 -7.39
C ILE A 67 6.03 -9.30 -7.65
N SER A 68 7.13 -9.60 -8.33
CA SER A 68 7.55 -10.99 -8.54
C SER A 68 8.16 -11.56 -7.25
N PRO A 69 8.28 -12.89 -7.10
CA PRO A 69 8.99 -13.48 -5.97
C PRO A 69 10.45 -13.01 -5.85
N ALA A 70 11.11 -12.74 -6.98
CA ALA A 70 12.46 -12.19 -7.00
C ALA A 70 12.50 -10.76 -6.45
N GLU A 71 11.53 -9.93 -6.84
CA GLU A 71 11.38 -8.56 -6.33
C GLU A 71 11.06 -8.58 -4.83
N LEU A 72 10.16 -9.47 -4.38
CA LEU A 72 9.86 -9.66 -2.96
C LEU A 72 11.13 -10.02 -2.16
N LYS A 73 11.99 -10.89 -2.70
CA LYS A 73 13.24 -11.27 -2.05
C LYS A 73 14.20 -10.08 -1.93
N ARG A 74 14.29 -9.22 -2.95
CA ARG A 74 15.09 -7.98 -2.92
C ARG A 74 14.55 -7.00 -1.89
N LEU A 75 13.25 -6.73 -1.94
CA LEU A 75 12.55 -5.86 -1.01
C LEU A 75 12.65 -6.35 0.45
N ASN A 76 12.69 -7.66 0.68
CA ASN A 76 12.93 -8.25 2.00
C ASN A 76 14.36 -8.04 2.50
N ALA A 77 15.34 -7.94 1.60
CA ALA A 77 16.75 -7.77 1.95
C ALA A 77 17.13 -6.30 2.18
N GLU A 78 16.42 -5.37 1.55
CA GLU A 78 16.63 -3.91 1.66
C GLU A 78 15.94 -3.29 2.89
N ARG A 79 15.16 -4.09 3.63
CA ARG A 79 14.35 -3.65 4.76
C ARG A 79 15.01 -3.94 6.10
#